data_AF-A0A851EM92-F1
#
_entry.id   AF-A0A851EM92-F1
#
_cell.length_a   1.000
_cell.length_b   1.000
_cell.length_c   1.000
_cell.angle_alpha   90.00
_cell.angle_beta   90.00
_cell.angle_gamma   90.00
#
_symmetry.space_group_name_H-M   'P 1'
#
loop_
_entity.id
_entity.type
_entity.pdbx_description
1 polymer ?
#
loop_
_entity_poly.entity_id
_entity_poly.type
_entity_poly.pdbx_seq_one_letter_code
_entity_poly.pdbx_strand_id
1 'polypeptide(L)'
;MVAGSLGDGTDLGKELQEGRIFIVDYKVLEDIPADTIYGRQQYVAAPLCLLHQGTDGLLRPIAIQVGMSHPKPCHQEGGNGPRPQGGVPQLSQTPGPCSPIFLPSDDEWDWLLAKTWVRNADFYSHQLLT
;
A
#
# COMPACT_ATOMS: atom_id res chain seq x y z
N MET A 1 0.07 8.15 -14.57
CA MET A 1 0.76 7.79 -13.32
C MET A 1 2.03 7.00 -13.61
N VAL A 2 1.98 5.82 -14.23
CA VAL A 2 3.15 4.93 -14.37
C VAL A 2 3.93 5.02 -15.69
N ALA A 3 3.59 5.95 -16.60
CA ALA A 3 4.18 5.99 -17.94
C ALA A 3 5.72 6.06 -17.94
N GLY A 4 6.31 6.84 -17.02
CA GLY A 4 7.76 6.95 -16.88
C GLY A 4 8.47 5.65 -16.44
N SER A 5 7.72 4.64 -16.00
CA SER A 5 8.26 3.34 -15.60
C SER A 5 8.14 2.26 -16.68
N LEU A 6 7.37 2.47 -17.76
CA LEU A 6 7.06 1.45 -18.77
C LEU A 6 7.94 1.53 -20.04
N GLY A 7 8.66 2.65 -20.24
CA GLY A 7 9.49 2.89 -21.42
C GLY A 7 8.74 3.54 -22.60
N ASP A 8 9.46 3.92 -23.65
CA ASP A 8 8.90 4.61 -24.81
C ASP A 8 8.09 3.66 -25.71
N GLY A 9 6.99 4.17 -26.29
CA GLY A 9 6.21 3.43 -27.30
C GLY A 9 5.27 2.34 -26.76
N THR A 10 4.99 2.38 -25.46
CA THR A 10 4.02 1.49 -24.80
C THR A 10 3.14 2.26 -23.80
N ASP A 11 2.13 1.58 -23.27
CA ASP A 11 1.28 2.07 -22.20
C ASP A 11 0.85 0.91 -21.30
N LEU A 12 0.23 1.23 -20.16
CA LEU A 12 -0.18 0.21 -19.18
C LEU A 12 -1.13 -0.84 -19.78
N GLY A 13 -2.03 -0.45 -20.69
CA GLY A 13 -2.99 -1.35 -21.30
C GLY A 13 -2.31 -2.36 -22.24
N LYS A 14 -1.32 -1.90 -23.01
CA LYS A 14 -0.50 -2.76 -23.85
C LYS A 14 0.37 -3.71 -23.03
N GLU A 15 1.07 -3.21 -22.01
CA GLU A 15 1.89 -4.04 -21.12
C GLU A 15 1.04 -5.11 -20.39
N LEU A 16 -0.20 -4.77 -20.04
CA LEU A 16 -1.17 -5.70 -19.46
C LEU A 16 -1.58 -6.80 -20.45
N GLN A 17 -1.90 -6.44 -21.70
CA GLN A 17 -2.23 -7.40 -22.77
C GLN A 17 -1.06 -8.33 -23.11
N GLU A 18 0.17 -7.81 -23.01
CA GLU A 18 1.40 -8.57 -23.27
C GLU A 18 1.86 -9.39 -22.05
N GLY A 19 1.11 -9.38 -20.93
CA GLY A 19 1.38 -10.20 -19.75
C GLY A 19 2.61 -9.78 -18.95
N ARG A 20 3.03 -8.51 -19.07
CA ARG A 20 4.19 -7.96 -18.36
C ARG A 20 3.85 -7.19 -17.09
N ILE A 21 2.57 -7.12 -16.73
CA ILE A 21 2.08 -6.48 -15.51
C ILE A 21 1.69 -7.55 -14.49
N PHE A 22 2.24 -7.43 -13.30
CA PHE A 22 2.03 -8.35 -12.18
C PHE A 22 1.50 -7.58 -10.98
N ILE A 23 0.78 -8.29 -10.10
CA ILE A 23 0.22 -7.71 -8.89
C ILE A 23 0.61 -8.57 -7.68
N VAL A 24 0.94 -7.91 -6.58
CA VAL A 24 1.07 -8.54 -5.27
C VAL A 24 0.03 -7.88 -4.36
N ASP A 25 -0.93 -8.69 -3.94
CA ASP A 25 -2.09 -8.25 -3.17
C ASP A 25 -2.05 -8.85 -1.75
N TYR A 26 -1.77 -8.00 -0.76
CA TYR A 26 -1.75 -8.40 0.66
C TYR A 26 -3.09 -8.16 1.37
N LYS A 27 -4.21 -8.21 0.65
CA LYS A 27 -5.55 -8.06 1.22
C LYS A 27 -5.86 -9.01 2.38
N VAL A 28 -5.21 -10.17 2.43
CA VAL A 28 -5.33 -11.12 3.56
C VAL A 28 -4.91 -10.52 4.91
N LEU A 29 -4.10 -9.45 4.90
CA LEU A 29 -3.68 -8.73 6.10
C LEU A 29 -4.63 -7.59 6.49
N GLU A 30 -5.66 -7.32 5.67
CA GLU A 30 -6.68 -6.33 5.98
C GLU A 30 -7.39 -6.74 7.27
N ASP A 31 -7.66 -5.75 8.12
CA ASP A 31 -8.32 -5.88 9.42
C ASP A 31 -7.64 -6.78 10.47
N ILE A 32 -6.39 -7.21 10.25
CA ILE A 32 -5.62 -7.92 11.29
C ILE A 32 -5.33 -6.95 12.46
N PRO A 33 -5.66 -7.33 13.71
CA PRO A 33 -5.39 -6.49 14.86
C PRO A 33 -3.88 -6.37 15.09
N ALA A 34 -3.39 -5.13 15.17
CA ALA A 34 -2.01 -4.86 15.53
C ALA A 34 -1.86 -4.77 17.06
N ASP A 35 -0.96 -5.59 17.60
CA ASP A 35 -0.73 -5.66 19.05
C ASP A 35 0.18 -4.52 19.55
N THR A 36 0.42 -4.51 20.85
CA THR A 36 1.33 -3.61 21.55
C THR A 36 2.59 -4.37 21.96
N ILE A 37 3.76 -3.94 21.48
CA ILE A 37 5.05 -4.53 21.86
C ILE A 37 5.77 -3.57 22.80
N TYR A 38 6.10 -4.02 24.02
CA TYR A 38 6.70 -3.20 25.08
C TYR A 38 5.94 -1.89 25.35
N GLY A 39 4.60 -1.96 25.36
CA GLY A 39 3.75 -0.78 25.56
C GLY A 39 3.64 0.16 24.36
N ARG A 40 4.22 -0.20 23.19
CA ARG A 40 4.14 0.59 21.95
C ARG A 40 3.20 -0.02 20.94
N GLN A 41 2.22 0.76 20.48
CA GLN A 41 1.30 0.37 19.41
C GLN A 41 2.08 0.00 18.14
N GLN A 42 1.81 -1.19 17.61
CA GLN A 42 2.28 -1.63 16.31
C GLN A 42 1.24 -1.34 15.22
N TYR A 43 1.63 -1.50 13.97
CA TYR A 43 0.80 -1.21 12.81
C TYR A 43 1.06 -2.27 11.75
N VAL A 44 -0.01 -2.72 11.08
CA VAL A 44 0.04 -3.72 10.02
C VAL A 44 -0.67 -3.17 8.80
N ALA A 45 -0.03 -3.25 7.64
CA ALA A 45 -0.58 -2.78 6.38
C ALA A 45 -1.05 -3.94 5.49
N ALA A 46 -2.07 -3.68 4.68
CA ALA A 46 -2.48 -4.53 3.57
C ALA A 46 -2.17 -3.86 2.22
N PRO A 47 -0.88 -3.67 1.85
CA PRO A 47 -0.53 -2.93 0.64
C PRO A 47 -0.92 -3.68 -0.64
N LEU A 48 -1.11 -2.92 -1.72
CA LEU A 48 -1.30 -3.42 -3.08
C LEU A 48 -0.14 -2.92 -3.94
N CYS A 49 0.67 -3.83 -4.50
CA CYS A 49 1.86 -3.51 -5.27
C CYS A 49 1.69 -3.94 -6.73
N LEU A 50 1.86 -2.99 -7.65
CA LEU A 50 1.88 -3.23 -9.09
C LEU A 50 3.33 -3.32 -9.57
N LEU A 51 3.67 -4.38 -10.29
CA LEU A 51 4.99 -4.60 -10.86
C LEU A 51 4.94 -4.69 -12.38
N HIS A 52 6.02 -4.25 -13.00
CA HIS A 52 6.26 -4.39 -14.43
C HIS A 52 7.51 -5.24 -14.67
N GLN A 53 7.43 -6.17 -15.62
CA GLN A 53 8.57 -6.93 -16.09
C GLN A 53 9.26 -6.17 -17.24
N GLY A 54 10.50 -5.74 -17.00
CA GLY A 54 11.31 -5.11 -18.04
C GLY A 54 11.73 -6.11 -19.13
N THR A 55 12.29 -5.59 -20.21
CA THR A 55 12.89 -6.42 -21.29
C THR A 55 14.09 -7.23 -20.82
N ASP A 56 14.70 -6.84 -19.70
CA ASP A 56 15.75 -7.59 -19.01
C ASP A 56 15.20 -8.75 -18.13
N GLY A 57 13.88 -8.96 -18.14
CA GLY A 57 13.20 -10.00 -17.39
C GLY A 57 13.01 -9.70 -15.91
N LEU A 58 13.52 -8.57 -15.41
CA LEU A 58 13.41 -8.20 -14.00
C LEU A 58 12.08 -7.53 -13.70
N LEU A 59 11.45 -7.96 -12.60
CA LEU A 59 10.25 -7.34 -12.06
C LEU A 59 10.61 -6.10 -11.24
N ARG A 60 9.94 -4.99 -11.52
CA ARG A 60 10.15 -3.72 -10.83
C ARG A 60 8.81 -3.18 -10.30
N PRO A 61 8.73 -2.73 -9.04
CA PRO A 61 7.54 -2.06 -8.54
C PRO A 61 7.37 -0.72 -9.26
N ILE A 62 6.17 -0.48 -9.79
CA ILE A 62 5.83 0.74 -10.55
C ILE A 62 4.71 1.56 -9.90
N ALA A 63 3.97 0.97 -8.96
CA ALA A 63 3.02 1.67 -8.10
C ALA A 63 2.77 0.85 -6.82
N ILE A 64 2.63 1.53 -5.69
CA ILE A 64 2.28 0.91 -4.40
C ILE A 64 1.16 1.72 -3.77
N GLN A 65 0.02 1.10 -3.49
CA GLN A 65 -0.99 1.68 -2.63
C GLN A 65 -0.82 1.15 -1.21
N VAL A 66 -0.57 2.04 -0.25
CA VAL A 66 -0.52 1.71 1.17
C VAL A 66 -1.75 2.33 1.82
N GLY A 67 -2.71 1.49 2.19
CA GLY A 67 -3.86 1.93 2.97
C GLY A 67 -3.43 2.56 4.27
N MET A 68 -3.77 3.82 4.53
CA MET A 68 -3.55 4.45 5.83
C MET A 68 -4.86 4.96 6.39
N SER A 69 -5.60 4.15 7.17
CA SER A 69 -6.57 4.77 8.08
C SER A 69 -5.82 5.22 9.32
N HIS A 70 -5.63 6.53 9.43
CA HIS A 70 -5.55 7.16 10.73
C HIS A 70 -6.95 7.15 11.36
N PRO A 71 -7.07 6.94 12.68
CA PRO A 71 -8.21 7.43 13.43
C PRO A 71 -7.97 8.94 13.62
N LYS A 72 -8.22 9.73 12.57
CA LYS A 72 -8.49 11.16 12.74
C LYS A 72 -9.66 11.56 11.86
N PRO A 73 -10.61 12.34 12.41
CA PRO A 73 -11.85 12.67 11.73
C PRO A 73 -11.51 13.59 10.55
N CYS A 74 -11.73 13.11 9.33
CA CYS A 74 -11.91 13.98 8.18
C CYS A 74 -13.03 14.96 8.57
N HIS A 75 -12.70 16.23 8.83
CA HIS A 75 -13.57 17.32 9.30
C HIS A 75 -15.06 16.94 9.47
N GLN A 76 -15.49 16.56 10.68
CA GLN A 76 -16.88 16.77 11.08
C GLN A 76 -17.01 18.21 11.53
N GLU A 77 -17.43 19.09 10.63
CA GLU A 77 -18.06 20.33 11.05
C GLU A 77 -19.34 19.98 11.81
N GLY A 78 -19.35 20.24 13.12
CA GLY A 78 -20.57 20.37 13.92
C GLY A 78 -21.20 19.06 14.42
N GLY A 79 -20.65 18.48 15.48
CA GLY A 79 -21.35 17.43 16.24
C GLY A 79 -20.81 17.24 17.64
N ASN A 80 -21.58 17.64 18.66
CA ASN A 80 -21.28 17.43 20.10
C ASN A 80 -21.59 15.97 20.52
N GLY A 81 -21.05 14.99 19.78
CA GLY A 81 -21.20 13.56 20.07
C GLY A 81 -20.04 13.00 20.91
N PRO A 82 -20.25 11.89 21.65
CA PRO A 82 -19.19 11.28 22.45
C PRO A 82 -18.05 10.78 21.55
N ARG A 83 -16.79 10.98 21.99
CA ARG A 83 -15.59 10.50 21.29
C ARG A 83 -15.59 8.97 21.19
N PRO A 84 -15.29 8.36 20.02
CA PRO A 84 -15.13 6.92 19.93
C PRO A 84 -13.88 6.50 20.73
N GLN A 85 -14.08 5.63 21.71
CA GLN A 85 -13.02 4.96 22.43
C GLN A 85 -12.56 3.74 21.60
N GLY A 86 -11.26 3.64 21.30
CA GLY A 86 -10.61 2.36 21.00
C GLY A 86 -10.65 1.80 19.56
N GLY A 87 -10.66 2.64 18.52
CA GLY A 87 -10.41 2.17 17.15
C GLY A 87 -8.91 2.13 16.84
N VAL A 88 -8.35 0.94 16.59
CA VAL A 88 -6.98 0.80 16.07
C VAL A 88 -6.96 1.40 14.65
N PRO A 89 -5.96 2.22 14.29
CA PRO A 89 -5.70 2.63 12.91
C PRO A 89 -5.61 1.39 12.00
N GLN A 90 -6.58 1.18 11.09
CA GLN A 90 -6.62 0.02 10.20
C GLN A 90 -6.31 0.37 8.74
N LEU A 91 -5.48 -0.42 8.09
CA LEU A 91 -4.93 -0.08 6.78
C LEU A 91 -5.77 -0.74 5.68
N SER A 92 -6.75 -0.02 5.10
CA SER A 92 -7.63 -0.53 4.04
C SER A 92 -7.09 -0.25 2.64
N GLN A 93 -7.30 -1.18 1.70
CA GLN A 93 -7.00 -1.00 0.28
C GLN A 93 -7.99 -0.11 -0.48
N THR A 94 -8.91 0.55 0.23
CA THR A 94 -9.91 1.43 -0.41
C THR A 94 -9.22 2.69 -0.95
N PRO A 95 -9.30 2.96 -2.26
CA PRO A 95 -8.73 4.17 -2.85
C PRO A 95 -9.34 5.44 -2.22
N GLY A 96 -8.51 6.45 -1.97
CA GLY A 96 -9.00 7.73 -1.47
C GLY A 96 -7.87 8.69 -1.08
N PRO A 97 -8.19 9.94 -0.70
CA PRO A 97 -7.19 10.93 -0.32
C PRO A 97 -6.25 10.50 0.83
N CYS A 98 -6.72 9.59 1.70
CA CYS A 98 -5.94 9.04 2.83
C CYS A 98 -5.21 7.73 2.49
N SER A 99 -5.34 7.22 1.27
CA SER A 99 -4.64 6.01 0.79
C SER A 99 -4.01 6.31 -0.56
N PRO A 100 -2.94 7.15 -0.59
CA PRO A 100 -2.30 7.54 -1.83
C PRO A 100 -1.65 6.34 -2.54
N ILE A 101 -1.52 6.46 -3.86
CA ILE A 101 -0.72 5.55 -4.68
C ILE A 101 0.65 6.19 -4.84
N PHE A 102 1.65 5.57 -4.22
CA PHE A 102 3.06 5.96 -4.33
C PHE A 102 3.67 5.43 -5.62
N LEU A 103 4.56 6.21 -6.22
CA LEU A 103 5.23 5.94 -7.48
C LEU A 103 6.76 6.01 -7.32
N PRO A 104 7.54 5.34 -8.19
CA PRO A 104 9.00 5.48 -8.22
C PRO A 104 9.50 6.91 -8.48
N SER A 105 8.64 7.78 -9.01
CA SER A 105 8.92 9.19 -9.29
C SER A 105 8.68 10.12 -8.10
N ASP A 106 8.08 9.62 -7.02
CA ASP A 106 7.84 10.40 -5.80
C ASP A 106 9.18 10.66 -5.06
N ASP A 107 9.12 11.40 -3.96
CA ASP A 107 10.29 11.63 -3.11
C ASP A 107 10.94 10.30 -2.69
N GLU A 108 12.27 10.31 -2.57
CA GLU A 108 13.06 9.13 -2.23
C GLU A 108 12.53 8.43 -0.96
N TRP A 109 12.19 9.22 0.06
CA TRP A 109 11.73 8.69 1.35
C TRP A 109 10.29 8.20 1.29
N ASP A 110 9.42 8.85 0.52
CA ASP A 110 8.05 8.39 0.31
C ASP A 110 8.04 7.03 -0.41
N TRP A 111 8.82 6.90 -1.47
CA TRP A 111 8.93 5.65 -2.22
C TRP A 111 9.63 4.54 -1.41
N LEU A 112 10.67 4.89 -0.64
CA LEU A 112 11.34 3.95 0.24
C LEU A 112 10.41 3.44 1.35
N LEU A 113 9.62 4.33 1.95
CA LEU A 113 8.65 3.97 2.98
C LEU A 113 7.56 3.06 2.42
N ALA A 114 7.03 3.36 1.23
CA ALA A 114 6.04 2.53 0.57
C ALA A 114 6.56 1.09 0.33
N LYS A 115 7.79 0.96 -0.19
CA LYS A 115 8.44 -0.36 -0.36
C LYS A 115 8.68 -1.06 0.97
N THR A 116 9.03 -0.32 2.03
CA THR A 116 9.23 -0.89 3.37
C THR A 116 7.94 -1.49 3.91
N TRP A 117 6.80 -0.83 3.72
CA TRP A 117 5.48 -1.39 4.08
C TRP A 117 5.14 -2.66 3.31
N VAL A 118 5.45 -2.73 2.01
CA VAL A 118 5.32 -3.97 1.22
C VAL A 118 6.18 -5.08 1.79
N ARG A 119 7.45 -4.80 2.14
CA ARG A 119 8.34 -5.78 2.77
C ARG A 119 7.86 -6.24 4.15
N ASN A 120 7.27 -5.34 4.93
CA ASN A 120 6.70 -5.68 6.23
C ASN A 120 5.46 -6.60 6.08
N ALA A 121 4.57 -6.28 5.15
CA ALA A 121 3.42 -7.14 4.83
C ALA A 121 3.86 -8.53 4.35
N ASP A 122 4.88 -8.60 3.49
CA ASP A 122 5.47 -9.85 3.05
C ASP A 122 6.01 -10.69 4.21
N PHE A 123 6.69 -10.06 5.17
CA PHE A 123 7.17 -10.74 6.37
C PHE A 123 6.01 -11.34 7.18
N TYR A 124 4.92 -10.60 7.40
CA TYR A 124 3.74 -11.13 8.10
C TYR A 124 3.12 -12.32 7.36
N SER A 125 2.89 -12.18 6.04
CA SER A 125 2.34 -13.25 5.22
C SER A 125 3.23 -14.50 5.25
N HIS A 126 4.54 -14.32 5.14
CA HIS A 126 5.49 -15.43 5.16
C HIS A 126 5.52 -16.15 6.51
N GLN A 127 5.46 -15.43 7.63
CA GLN A 127 5.49 -16.06 8.95
C GLN A 127 4.16 -16.72 9.36
N LEU A 128 3.03 -16.25 8.82
CA LEU A 128 1.71 -16.72 9.25
C LEU A 128 1.08 -17.75 8.30
N LEU A 129 1.40 -17.68 7.00
CA LEU A 129 0.63 -18.39 5.96
C LEU A 129 1.47 -19.30 5.05
N THR A 130 2.80 -19.16 5.03
CA THR A 130 3.72 -19.95 4.18
C THR A 130 4.55 -20.90 5.02
#